data_AF-A0A937JY88-F1
#
_entry.id   AF-A0A937JY88-F1
#
_cell.length_a   1.000
_cell.length_b   1.000
_cell.length_c   1.000
_cell.angle_alpha   90.00
_cell.angle_beta   90.00
_cell.angle_gamma   90.00
#
_symmetry.space_group_name_H-M   'P 1'
#
loop_
_entity.id
_entity.type
_entity.pdbx_description
1 polymer ?
#
loop_
_entity_poly.entity_id
_entity_poly.type
_entity_poly.pdbx_seq_one_letter_code
_entity_poly.pdbx_strand_id
1 'polypeptide(L)'
;MYIVNGALFGLVLMVLVGPVFFTLIQTSLEKGFNKAILVAIGIFFSDAMFIGLAYLGVSQFVNKSGYNVWIGYAGGIILSIFGVYYLLKFKKPMNMSAKSVSVKGTFRFIFKGFLINGISPFVLLFWVGAMSLATVRYDYHGPQLFGFFITIMIIALSSDILKAYLAGKLRRLFTPKLFKILNLVVGLAMIGFGIHMFIFSI
;
A
#
# COMPACT_ATOMS: atom_id res chain seq x y z
N MET A 1 -5.80 13.08 19.23
CA MET A 1 -5.21 13.43 17.91
C MET A 1 -4.93 12.21 17.03
N TYR A 2 -4.49 11.08 17.57
CA TYR A 2 -4.16 9.88 16.77
C TYR A 2 -5.29 9.39 15.83
N ILE A 3 -6.57 9.49 16.22
CA ILE A 3 -7.70 9.14 15.35
C ILE A 3 -7.76 10.06 14.13
N VAL A 4 -7.61 11.38 14.33
CA VAL A 4 -7.64 12.36 13.23
C VAL A 4 -6.45 12.14 12.29
N ASN A 5 -5.25 11.95 12.84
CA ASN A 5 -4.06 11.67 12.03
C ASN A 5 -4.17 10.35 11.27
N GLY A 6 -4.72 9.31 11.91
CA GLY A 6 -5.03 8.04 11.28
C GLY A 6 -6.08 8.19 10.19
N ALA A 7 -7.08 9.05 10.41
CA ALA A 7 -8.10 9.33 9.41
C ALA A 7 -7.52 10.03 8.17
N LEU A 8 -6.67 11.03 8.36
CA LEU A 8 -5.96 11.71 7.27
C LEU A 8 -5.11 10.73 6.45
N PHE A 9 -4.38 9.83 7.11
CA PHE A 9 -3.60 8.79 6.43
C PHE A 9 -4.48 7.77 5.70
N GLY A 10 -5.58 7.34 6.30
CA GLY A 10 -6.57 6.48 5.65
C GLY A 10 -7.17 7.12 4.40
N LEU A 11 -7.42 8.43 4.43
CA LEU A 11 -7.91 9.17 3.25
C LEU A 11 -6.87 9.24 2.13
N VAL A 12 -5.58 9.29 2.45
CA VAL A 12 -4.53 9.15 1.43
C VAL A 12 -4.64 7.78 0.75
N LEU A 13 -4.79 6.69 1.50
CA LEU A 13 -4.99 5.35 0.92
C LEU A 13 -6.27 5.23 0.08
N MET A 14 -7.32 5.95 0.47
CA MET A 14 -8.58 5.95 -0.27
C MET A 14 -8.43 6.45 -1.71
N VAL A 15 -7.58 7.45 -1.95
CA VAL A 15 -7.40 8.04 -3.29
C VAL A 15 -6.33 7.34 -4.14
N LEU A 16 -5.54 6.45 -3.54
CA LEU A 16 -4.48 5.77 -4.26
C LEU A 16 -5.01 4.75 -5.27
N VAL A 17 -4.40 4.80 -6.45
CA VAL A 17 -4.76 3.97 -7.59
C VAL A 17 -3.51 3.23 -8.05
N GLY A 18 -3.55 1.91 -8.00
CA GLY A 18 -2.44 1.05 -8.34
C GLY A 18 -2.89 -0.37 -8.71
N PRO A 19 -1.96 -1.34 -8.81
CA PRO A 19 -2.28 -2.71 -9.25
C PRO A 19 -3.33 -3.42 -8.38
N VAL A 20 -3.33 -3.09 -7.08
CA VAL A 20 -4.32 -3.57 -6.09
C VAL A 20 -5.72 -3.04 -6.43
N PHE A 21 -5.85 -1.73 -6.67
CA PHE A 21 -7.09 -1.10 -7.12
C PHE A 21 -7.63 -1.75 -8.39
N PHE A 22 -6.80 -1.94 -9.42
CA PHE A 22 -7.25 -2.56 -10.67
C PHE A 22 -7.71 -4.00 -10.46
N THR A 23 -6.99 -4.76 -9.64
CA THR A 23 -7.37 -6.14 -9.29
C THR A 23 -8.75 -6.18 -8.63
N LEU A 24 -9.02 -5.25 -7.72
CA LEU A 24 -10.29 -5.13 -7.02
C LEU A 24 -11.43 -4.77 -7.98
N ILE A 25 -11.25 -3.71 -8.79
CA ILE A 25 -12.25 -3.24 -9.76
C ILE A 25 -12.54 -4.31 -10.82
N GLN A 26 -11.49 -4.91 -11.40
CA GLN A 26 -11.63 -5.98 -12.38
C GLN A 26 -12.40 -7.18 -11.80
N THR A 27 -12.07 -7.59 -10.57
CA THR A 27 -12.77 -8.69 -9.91
C THR A 27 -14.25 -8.34 -9.68
N SER A 28 -14.56 -7.10 -9.29
CA SER A 28 -15.94 -6.65 -9.11
C SER A 28 -16.74 -6.68 -10.42
N LEU A 29 -16.14 -6.21 -11.52
CA LEU A 29 -16.78 -6.16 -12.83
C LEU A 29 -16.95 -7.54 -13.48
N GLU A 30 -15.95 -8.42 -13.38
CA GLU A 30 -15.95 -9.71 -14.08
C GLU A 30 -16.56 -10.85 -13.25
N LYS A 31 -16.43 -10.79 -11.93
CA LYS A 31 -16.81 -11.87 -11.00
C LYS A 31 -17.85 -11.44 -9.96
N GLY A 32 -18.25 -10.17 -9.98
CA GLY A 32 -19.26 -9.59 -9.09
C GLY A 32 -18.70 -9.04 -7.78
N PHE A 33 -19.48 -8.16 -7.16
CA PHE A 33 -19.14 -7.45 -5.92
C PHE A 33 -18.73 -8.39 -4.78
N ASN A 34 -19.45 -9.51 -4.60
CA ASN A 34 -19.15 -10.49 -3.55
C ASN A 34 -17.73 -11.09 -3.66
N LYS A 35 -17.23 -11.30 -4.88
CA LYS A 35 -15.87 -11.79 -5.08
C LYS A 35 -14.82 -10.69 -4.89
N ALA A 36 -15.17 -9.44 -5.17
CA ALA A 36 -14.31 -8.29 -4.88
C ALA A 36 -14.16 -8.03 -3.37
N ILE A 37 -15.21 -8.23 -2.57
CA ILE A 37 -15.10 -8.15 -1.10
C ILE A 37 -14.05 -9.13 -0.57
N LEU A 38 -14.01 -10.35 -1.12
CA LEU A 38 -13.00 -11.33 -0.72
C LEU A 38 -11.58 -10.87 -1.07
N VAL A 39 -11.41 -10.20 -2.21
CA VAL A 39 -10.13 -9.54 -2.55
C VAL A 39 -9.79 -8.45 -1.52
N ALA A 40 -10.75 -7.59 -1.16
CA ALA A 40 -10.57 -6.56 -0.14
C ALA A 40 -10.18 -7.13 1.23
N ILE A 41 -10.78 -8.26 1.63
CA ILE A 41 -10.39 -8.99 2.85
C ILE A 41 -8.95 -9.49 2.75
N GLY A 42 -8.53 -10.01 1.60
CA GLY A 42 -7.15 -10.39 1.35
C GLY A 42 -6.16 -9.22 1.48
N ILE A 43 -6.52 -8.06 0.92
CA ILE A 43 -5.76 -6.81 1.02
C ILE A 43 -5.61 -6.40 2.49
N PHE A 44 -6.73 -6.38 3.23
CA PHE A 44 -6.75 -6.06 4.66
C PHE A 44 -5.81 -6.95 5.48
N PHE A 45 -5.82 -8.27 5.27
CA PHE A 45 -4.89 -9.17 5.97
C PHE A 45 -3.43 -8.94 5.58
N SER A 46 -3.16 -8.59 4.31
CA SER A 46 -1.81 -8.23 3.89
C SER A 46 -1.35 -6.94 4.58
N ASP A 47 -2.18 -5.90 4.63
CA ASP A 47 -1.87 -4.66 5.33
C ASP A 47 -1.60 -4.88 6.82
N ALA A 48 -2.45 -5.66 7.50
CA ALA A 48 -2.26 -6.02 8.90
C ALA A 48 -0.90 -6.73 9.13
N MET A 49 -0.50 -7.62 8.21
CA MET A 49 0.83 -8.25 8.25
C MET A 49 1.95 -7.21 8.10
N PHE A 50 1.85 -6.28 7.14
CA PHE A 50 2.88 -5.26 6.94
C PHE A 50 2.96 -4.25 8.09
N ILE A 51 1.85 -3.91 8.73
CA ILE A 51 1.86 -3.11 9.97
C ILE A 51 2.62 -3.86 11.07
N GLY A 52 2.35 -5.16 11.24
CA GLY A 52 3.06 -5.99 12.21
C GLY A 52 4.56 -6.08 11.92
N LEU A 53 4.93 -6.31 10.66
CA LEU A 53 6.33 -6.32 10.23
C LEU A 53 7.01 -4.96 10.41
N ALA A 54 6.32 -3.85 10.11
CA ALA A 54 6.84 -2.52 10.33
C ALA A 54 7.05 -2.23 11.83
N TYR A 55 6.14 -2.69 12.69
CA TYR A 55 6.27 -2.57 14.14
C TYR A 55 7.48 -3.35 14.66
N LEU A 56 7.61 -4.62 14.28
CA LEU A 56 8.75 -5.46 14.64
C LEU A 56 10.07 -4.90 14.10
N GLY A 57 10.07 -4.39 12.87
CA GLY A 57 11.21 -3.72 12.27
C GLY A 57 11.62 -2.49 13.06
N VAL A 58 10.74 -1.50 13.19
CA VAL A 58 11.05 -0.23 13.87
C VAL A 58 11.45 -0.46 15.34
N SER A 59 10.74 -1.31 16.07
CA SER A 59 11.04 -1.58 17.48
C SER A 59 12.41 -2.20 17.74
N GLN A 60 12.99 -2.94 16.78
CA GLN A 60 14.34 -3.49 16.91
C GLN A 60 15.45 -2.45 16.77
N PHE A 61 15.17 -1.30 16.15
CA PHE A 61 16.18 -0.30 15.80
C PHE A 61 16.08 1.02 16.57
N VAL A 62 14.93 1.33 17.17
CA VAL A 62 14.69 2.58 17.93
C VAL A 62 15.71 2.84 19.05
N ASN A 63 16.29 1.79 19.65
CA ASN A 63 17.21 1.91 20.79
C ASN A 63 18.70 1.71 20.44
N LYS A 64 19.08 1.56 19.17
CA LYS A 64 20.49 1.34 18.77
C LYS A 64 21.04 2.56 18.03
N SER A 65 21.89 3.32 18.71
CA SER A 65 22.60 4.47 18.14
C SER A 65 23.40 4.04 16.90
N GLY A 66 23.21 4.73 15.76
CA GLY A 66 23.93 4.49 14.50
C GLY A 66 23.22 3.59 13.47
N TYR A 67 22.16 2.85 13.85
CA TYR A 67 21.40 2.02 12.91
C TYR A 67 20.40 2.81 12.05
N ASN A 68 19.98 3.99 12.52
CA ASN A 68 19.07 4.89 11.79
C ASN A 68 19.64 5.28 10.41
N VAL A 69 20.96 5.45 10.32
CA VAL A 69 21.68 5.77 9.07
C VAL A 69 21.54 4.63 8.04
N TRP A 70 21.76 3.39 8.48
CA TRP A 70 21.68 2.21 7.62
C TRP A 70 20.26 1.90 7.15
N ILE A 71 19.26 2.11 8.01
CA ILE A 71 17.84 1.99 7.63
C ILE A 71 17.47 3.06 6.60
N GLY A 72 17.97 4.28 6.82
CA GLY A 72 17.94 5.38 5.88
C GLY A 72 18.38 5.00 4.47
N TYR A 73 19.61 4.48 4.38
CA TYR A 73 20.20 4.05 3.12
C TYR A 73 19.48 2.85 2.50
N ALA A 74 19.16 1.83 3.28
CA ALA A 74 18.45 0.65 2.77
C ALA A 74 17.06 1.02 2.24
N GLY A 75 16.29 1.81 3.00
CA GLY A 75 14.99 2.32 2.59
C GLY A 75 15.10 3.20 1.35
N GLY A 76 16.08 4.11 1.32
CA GLY A 76 16.36 4.99 0.20
C GLY A 76 16.70 4.26 -1.10
N ILE A 77 17.58 3.24 -1.06
CA ILE A 77 17.92 2.39 -2.21
C ILE A 77 16.68 1.66 -2.71
N ILE A 78 15.93 1.01 -1.80
CA ILE A 78 14.72 0.24 -2.15
C ILE A 78 13.69 1.15 -2.83
N LEU A 79 13.41 2.32 -2.23
CA LEU A 79 12.53 3.34 -2.77
C LEU A 79 12.95 3.80 -4.16
N SER A 80 14.25 4.08 -4.34
CA SER A 80 14.79 4.57 -5.61
C SER A 80 14.70 3.51 -6.70
N ILE A 81 15.04 2.25 -6.41
CA ILE A 81 14.91 1.13 -7.35
C ILE A 81 13.46 0.96 -7.79
N PHE A 82 12.52 0.94 -6.84
CA PHE A 82 11.11 0.81 -7.18
C PHE A 82 10.55 2.03 -7.89
N GLY A 83 10.99 3.24 -7.54
CA GLY A 83 10.60 4.45 -8.25
C GLY A 83 11.05 4.42 -9.70
N VAL A 84 12.31 4.06 -9.96
CA VAL A 84 12.83 3.83 -11.32
C VAL A 84 12.06 2.73 -12.04
N TYR A 85 11.73 1.62 -11.37
CA TYR A 85 10.90 0.57 -11.95
C TYR A 85 9.52 1.09 -12.41
N TYR A 86 8.84 1.89 -11.58
CA TYR A 86 7.55 2.47 -11.90
C TYR A 86 7.61 3.48 -13.05
N LEU A 87 8.72 4.21 -13.18
CA LEU A 87 9.00 4.99 -14.37
C LEU A 87 9.17 4.04 -15.57
N LEU A 88 10.16 3.14 -15.56
CA LEU A 88 10.53 2.33 -16.73
C LEU A 88 9.43 1.39 -17.25
N LYS A 89 8.49 0.92 -16.42
CA LYS A 89 7.40 0.01 -16.85
C LYS A 89 6.25 0.70 -17.61
N PHE A 90 6.56 1.75 -18.37
CA PHE A 90 5.66 2.56 -19.21
C PHE A 90 4.82 1.82 -20.26
N LYS A 91 5.03 0.52 -20.51
CA LYS A 91 4.52 -0.12 -21.74
C LYS A 91 3.45 -1.20 -21.59
N LYS A 92 3.16 -1.70 -20.39
CA LYS A 92 2.04 -2.62 -20.21
C LYS A 92 1.30 -2.26 -18.91
N PRO A 93 -0.03 -2.03 -18.94
CA PRO A 93 -0.80 -2.31 -17.72
C PRO A 93 -0.36 -3.71 -17.30
N MET A 94 0.01 -3.90 -16.03
CA MET A 94 0.51 -5.18 -15.58
C MET A 94 -0.49 -6.22 -16.09
N ASN A 95 -0.08 -7.03 -17.08
CA ASN A 95 -0.92 -8.05 -17.66
C ASN A 95 -1.07 -9.09 -16.56
N MET A 96 -1.90 -8.80 -15.58
CA MET A 96 -2.40 -9.74 -14.60
C MET A 96 -3.50 -10.56 -15.25
N SER A 97 -3.19 -11.13 -16.42
CA SER A 97 -3.34 -12.58 -16.49
C SER A 97 -2.28 -13.13 -15.54
N ALA A 98 -2.52 -13.02 -14.23
CA ALA A 98 -1.99 -14.01 -13.32
C ALA A 98 -2.57 -15.29 -13.89
N LYS A 99 -1.74 -16.00 -14.67
CA LYS A 99 -2.03 -17.26 -15.33
C LYS A 99 -2.98 -17.99 -14.41
N SER A 100 -4.24 -18.13 -14.83
CA SER A 100 -5.33 -18.51 -13.93
C SER A 100 -4.99 -19.84 -13.30
N VAL A 101 -4.37 -19.83 -12.12
CA VAL A 101 -4.03 -21.06 -11.40
C VAL A 101 -5.37 -21.66 -11.04
N SER A 102 -5.71 -22.74 -11.73
CA SER A 102 -6.98 -23.45 -11.65
C SER A 102 -7.06 -24.19 -10.31
N VAL A 103 -7.38 -23.47 -9.23
CA VAL A 103 -7.79 -24.07 -7.94
C VAL A 103 -9.20 -23.61 -7.60
N LYS A 104 -10.19 -24.50 -7.76
CA LYS A 104 -11.62 -24.22 -7.47
C LYS A 104 -11.75 -23.64 -6.04
N GLY A 105 -12.50 -22.55 -5.84
CA GLY A 105 -12.87 -22.08 -4.49
C GLY A 105 -12.85 -20.57 -4.23
N THR A 106 -13.71 -20.14 -3.31
CA THR A 106 -13.92 -18.75 -2.85
C THR A 106 -12.65 -18.15 -2.20
N PHE A 107 -11.82 -18.97 -1.56
CA PHE A 107 -10.57 -18.54 -0.89
C PHE A 107 -9.51 -17.97 -1.86
N ARG A 108 -9.58 -18.32 -3.15
CA ARG A 108 -8.64 -17.80 -4.16
C ARG A 108 -8.66 -16.28 -4.26
N PHE A 109 -9.82 -15.66 -4.06
CA PHE A 109 -9.95 -14.20 -4.13
C PHE A 109 -9.27 -13.50 -2.94
N ILE A 110 -9.34 -14.10 -1.75
CA ILE A 110 -8.60 -13.63 -0.56
C ILE A 110 -7.11 -13.71 -0.83
N PHE A 111 -6.61 -14.88 -1.27
CA PHE A 111 -5.20 -15.06 -1.55
C PHE A 111 -4.69 -14.14 -2.68
N LYS A 112 -5.52 -13.92 -3.71
CA LYS A 112 -5.23 -12.96 -4.79
C LYS A 112 -5.04 -11.55 -4.25
N GLY A 113 -5.94 -11.08 -3.39
CA GLY A 113 -5.84 -9.77 -2.73
C GLY A 113 -4.61 -9.66 -1.84
N PHE A 114 -4.36 -10.68 -1.03
CA PHE A 114 -3.20 -10.74 -0.14
C PHE A 114 -1.88 -10.66 -0.90
N LEU A 115 -1.68 -11.50 -1.91
CA LEU A 115 -0.44 -11.52 -2.68
C LEU A 115 -0.22 -10.24 -3.48
N ILE A 116 -1.28 -9.70 -4.11
CA ILE A 116 -1.09 -8.52 -4.94
C ILE A 116 -0.77 -7.27 -4.12
N ASN A 117 -1.35 -7.19 -2.93
CA ASN A 117 -1.01 -6.15 -1.97
C ASN A 117 0.41 -6.36 -1.42
N GLY A 118 0.76 -7.59 -1.04
CA GLY A 118 2.04 -7.84 -0.40
C GLY A 118 3.27 -7.81 -1.31
N ILE A 119 3.11 -8.05 -2.61
CA ILE A 119 4.19 -7.84 -3.60
C ILE A 119 4.29 -6.35 -3.98
N SER A 120 3.31 -5.52 -3.59
CA SER A 120 3.34 -4.09 -3.91
C SER A 120 4.41 -3.38 -3.08
N PRO A 121 5.46 -2.84 -3.70
CA PRO A 121 6.50 -2.11 -2.97
C PRO A 121 5.94 -0.87 -2.30
N PHE A 122 4.93 -0.25 -2.90
CA PHE A 122 4.25 0.91 -2.36
C PHE A 122 3.65 0.63 -0.98
N VAL A 123 3.06 -0.56 -0.80
CA VAL A 123 2.38 -0.94 0.45
C VAL A 123 3.39 -1.09 1.58
N LEU A 124 4.48 -1.81 1.34
CA LEU A 124 5.57 -1.96 2.31
C LEU A 124 6.10 -0.59 2.74
N LEU A 125 6.39 0.28 1.77
CA LEU A 125 6.94 1.60 2.01
C LEU A 125 5.98 2.52 2.75
N PHE A 126 4.69 2.47 2.39
CA PHE A 126 3.65 3.21 3.09
C PHE A 126 3.58 2.80 4.56
N TRP A 127 3.55 1.49 4.87
CA TRP A 127 3.41 1.03 6.25
C TRP A 127 4.65 1.30 7.11
N VAL A 128 5.85 1.15 6.54
CA VAL A 128 7.10 1.54 7.23
C VAL A 128 7.13 3.05 7.47
N GLY A 129 6.77 3.86 6.48
CA GLY A 129 6.71 5.32 6.62
C GLY A 129 5.66 5.78 7.64
N ALA A 130 4.48 5.19 7.62
CA ALA A 130 3.42 5.46 8.59
C ALA A 130 3.84 5.06 10.01
N MET A 131 4.52 3.92 10.18
CA MET A 131 5.06 3.47 11.47
C MET A 131 6.12 4.42 12.00
N SER A 132 7.08 4.81 11.15
CA SER A 132 8.11 5.79 11.52
C SER A 132 7.49 7.14 11.89
N LEU A 133 6.55 7.65 11.11
CA LEU A 133 5.88 8.92 11.43
C LEU A 133 5.12 8.85 12.76
N ALA A 134 4.36 7.78 12.97
CA ALA A 134 3.57 7.60 14.19
C ALA A 134 4.45 7.51 15.44
N THR A 135 5.57 6.79 15.38
CA THR A 135 6.46 6.55 16.52
C THR A 135 7.50 7.64 16.74
N VAL A 136 8.10 8.19 15.68
CA VAL A 136 9.20 9.16 15.77
C VAL A 136 8.69 10.60 15.81
N ARG A 137 7.72 10.94 14.96
CA ARG A 137 7.22 12.33 14.86
C ARG A 137 6.06 12.61 15.80
N TYR A 138 5.12 11.68 15.90
CA TYR A 138 3.94 11.85 16.75
C TYR A 138 4.07 11.20 18.14
N ASP A 139 5.15 10.46 18.38
CA ASP A 139 5.44 9.79 19.66
C ASP A 139 4.29 8.92 20.17
N TYR A 140 3.59 8.24 19.25
CA TYR A 140 2.50 7.33 19.59
C TYR A 140 3.03 5.97 20.02
N HIS A 141 2.61 5.54 21.22
CA HIS A 141 2.95 4.24 21.79
C HIS A 141 1.71 3.51 22.29
N GLY A 142 1.83 2.18 22.45
CA GLY A 142 0.80 1.34 23.05
C GLY A 142 -0.61 1.58 22.46
N PRO A 143 -1.62 1.95 23.28
CA PRO A 143 -2.98 2.18 22.82
C PRO A 143 -3.13 3.27 21.74
N GLN A 144 -2.28 4.30 21.76
CA GLN A 144 -2.36 5.40 20.78
C GLN A 144 -1.90 4.93 19.40
N LEU A 145 -0.82 4.16 19.36
CA LEU A 145 -0.29 3.56 18.13
C LEU A 145 -1.31 2.57 17.54
N PHE A 146 -1.88 1.71 18.39
CA PHE A 146 -2.95 0.81 17.99
C PHE A 146 -4.18 1.56 17.45
N GLY A 147 -4.61 2.61 18.16
CA GLY A 147 -5.71 3.48 17.75
C GLY A 147 -5.47 4.19 16.41
N PHE A 148 -4.24 4.62 16.14
CA PHE A 148 -3.84 5.22 14.87
C PHE A 148 -4.00 4.21 13.70
N PHE A 149 -3.40 3.02 13.85
CA PHE A 149 -3.41 2.01 12.79
C PHE A 149 -4.78 1.37 12.57
N ILE A 150 -5.56 1.11 13.62
CA ILE A 150 -6.92 0.58 13.46
C ILE A 150 -7.83 1.58 12.73
N THR A 151 -7.63 2.88 12.97
CA THR A 151 -8.36 3.94 12.25
C THR A 151 -8.02 3.91 10.76
N ILE A 152 -6.73 3.84 10.41
CA ILE A 152 -6.31 3.71 9.00
C ILE A 152 -6.91 2.46 8.38
N MET A 153 -6.86 1.33 9.09
CA MET A 153 -7.34 0.04 8.59
C MET A 153 -8.84 0.02 8.32
N ILE A 154 -9.65 0.62 9.21
CA ILE A 154 -11.10 0.75 9.00
C ILE A 154 -11.39 1.58 7.76
N ILE A 155 -10.69 2.70 7.59
CA ILE A 155 -10.89 3.58 6.43
C ILE A 155 -10.42 2.90 5.14
N ALA A 156 -9.27 2.21 5.17
CA ALA A 156 -8.74 1.48 4.03
C ALA A 156 -9.71 0.39 3.56
N LEU A 157 -10.17 -0.48 4.47
CA LEU A 157 -11.15 -1.53 4.16
C LEU A 157 -12.47 -0.94 3.66
N SER A 158 -12.97 0.11 4.32
CA SER A 158 -14.19 0.81 3.89
C SER A 158 -14.02 1.41 2.49
N SER A 159 -12.85 1.95 2.20
CA SER A 159 -12.53 2.50 0.88
C SER A 159 -12.52 1.41 -0.19
N ASP A 160 -11.98 0.23 0.10
CA ASP A 160 -11.92 -0.87 -0.86
C ASP A 160 -13.30 -1.46 -1.12
N ILE A 161 -14.13 -1.61 -0.09
CA ILE A 161 -15.53 -2.01 -0.26
C ILE A 161 -16.28 -0.97 -1.13
N LEU A 162 -16.09 0.33 -0.86
CA LEU A 162 -16.70 1.40 -1.63
C LEU A 162 -16.23 1.40 -3.10
N LYS A 163 -14.93 1.25 -3.33
CA LYS A 163 -14.34 1.14 -4.69
C LYS A 163 -14.89 -0.08 -5.43
N ALA A 164 -15.00 -1.22 -4.75
CA ALA A 164 -15.58 -2.43 -5.32
C ALA A 164 -17.04 -2.24 -5.69
N TYR A 165 -17.84 -1.59 -4.85
CA TYR A 165 -19.24 -1.28 -5.12
C TYR A 165 -19.39 -0.31 -6.30
N LEU A 166 -18.55 0.73 -6.36
CA LEU A 166 -18.57 1.74 -7.41
C LEU A 166 -17.81 1.33 -8.69
N ALA A 167 -17.37 0.07 -8.81
CA ALA A 167 -16.50 -0.38 -9.88
C ALA A 167 -17.02 -0.06 -11.30
N GLY A 168 -18.33 -0.19 -11.52
CA GLY A 168 -18.98 0.15 -12.79
C GLY A 168 -18.83 1.62 -13.19
N LYS A 169 -18.93 2.54 -12.22
CA LYS A 169 -18.75 3.98 -12.44
C LYS A 169 -17.28 4.34 -12.53
N LEU A 170 -16.48 3.80 -11.62
CA LEU A 170 -15.04 4.05 -11.52
C LEU A 170 -14.29 3.63 -12.78
N ARG A 171 -14.65 2.50 -13.41
CA ARG A 171 -13.99 2.00 -14.64
C ARG A 171 -13.82 3.07 -15.71
N ARG A 172 -14.82 3.95 -15.88
CA ARG A 172 -14.81 5.00 -16.92
C ARG A 172 -13.75 6.08 -16.68
N LEU A 173 -13.31 6.26 -15.44
CA LEU A 173 -12.29 7.24 -15.07
C LEU A 173 -10.87 6.75 -15.41
N PHE A 174 -10.65 5.43 -15.48
CA PHE A 174 -9.32 4.83 -15.60
C PHE A 174 -8.93 4.53 -17.04
N THR A 175 -8.47 5.58 -17.71
CA THR A 175 -7.86 5.50 -19.04
C THR A 175 -6.38 5.10 -18.96
N PRO A 176 -5.79 4.55 -20.04
CA PRO A 176 -4.35 4.30 -20.10
C PRO A 176 -3.50 5.57 -19.82
N LYS A 177 -4.03 6.75 -20.15
CA LYS A 177 -3.41 8.04 -19.83
C LYS A 177 -3.34 8.28 -18.31
N LEU A 178 -4.44 8.04 -17.59
CA LEU A 178 -4.45 8.18 -16.13
C LEU A 178 -3.49 7.18 -15.46
N PHE A 179 -3.44 5.93 -15.94
CA PHE A 179 -2.48 4.94 -15.43
C PHE A 179 -1.03 5.37 -15.60
N LYS A 180 -0.70 5.99 -16.74
CA LYS A 180 0.63 6.54 -17.00
C LYS A 180 0.97 7.68 -16.04
N ILE A 181 0.02 8.61 -15.80
CA ILE A 181 0.22 9.73 -14.87
C ILE A 181 0.45 9.20 -13.45
N LEU A 182 -0.34 8.22 -13.02
CA LEU A 182 -0.19 7.62 -11.68
C LEU A 182 1.17 6.95 -11.49
N ASN A 183 1.63 6.13 -12.44
CA ASN A 183 2.94 5.51 -12.36
C ASN A 183 4.08 6.54 -12.35
N LEU A 184 3.93 7.64 -13.11
CA LEU A 184 4.88 8.74 -13.12
C LEU A 184 4.93 9.44 -11.75
N VAL A 185 3.77 9.83 -11.21
CA VAL A 185 3.67 10.53 -9.92
C VAL A 185 4.20 9.65 -8.78
N VAL A 186 3.81 8.38 -8.74
CA VAL A 186 4.30 7.42 -7.74
C VAL A 186 5.80 7.19 -7.89
N GLY A 187 6.29 6.97 -9.11
CA GLY A 187 7.72 6.77 -9.37
C GLY A 187 8.58 7.95 -8.94
N LEU A 188 8.15 9.18 -9.29
CA LEU A 188 8.82 10.42 -8.87
C LEU A 188 8.75 10.63 -7.36
N ALA A 189 7.60 10.37 -6.73
CA ALA A 189 7.45 10.47 -5.28
C ALA A 189 8.37 9.49 -4.56
N MET A 190 8.47 8.23 -5.03
CA MET A 190 9.36 7.22 -4.43
C MET A 190 10.84 7.61 -4.59
N ILE A 191 11.28 8.09 -5.76
CA ILE A 191 12.65 8.59 -5.95
C ILE A 191 12.91 9.79 -5.05
N GLY A 192 12.01 10.77 -5.01
CA GLY A 192 12.15 11.95 -4.17
C GLY A 192 12.24 11.60 -2.69
N PHE A 193 11.40 10.68 -2.21
CA PHE A 193 11.45 10.19 -0.85
C PHE A 193 12.73 9.40 -0.57
N GLY A 194 13.18 8.58 -1.53
CA GLY A 194 14.43 7.83 -1.41
C GLY A 194 15.64 8.76 -1.29
N ILE A 195 15.74 9.79 -2.14
CA ILE A 195 16.78 10.83 -2.07
C ILE A 195 16.71 11.58 -0.74
N HIS A 196 15.51 11.95 -0.28
CA HIS A 196 15.34 12.61 1.00
C HIS A 196 15.86 11.75 2.15
N MET A 197 15.57 10.44 2.14
CA MET A 197 16.13 9.51 3.12
C MET A 197 17.66 9.45 3.06
N PHE A 198 18.31 9.51 1.89
CA PHE A 198 19.77 9.59 1.81
C PHE A 198 20.34 10.85 2.48
N ILE A 199 19.72 12.01 2.24
CA ILE A 199 20.22 13.30 2.72
C ILE A 199 20.01 13.44 4.25
N PHE A 200 18.86 13.01 4.77
CA PHE A 200 18.50 13.15 6.18
C PHE A 200 18.96 11.99 7.09
N SER A 201 19.57 10.96 6.50
CA SER A 201 20.17 9.86 7.27
C SER A 201 21.66 10.07 7.54
N ILE A 202 22.23 11.20 7.09
CA ILE A 202 23.57 11.71 7.43
C ILE A 202 23.42 12.68 8.59
#